data_AF-A0A350XDS6-F1
#
_entry.id   AF-A0A350XDS6-F1
#
_cell.length_a   1.000
_cell.length_b   1.000
_cell.length_c   1.000
_cell.angle_alpha   90.00
_cell.angle_beta   90.00
_cell.angle_gamma   90.00
#
_symmetry.space_group_name_H-M   'P 1'
#
loop_
_entity.id
_entity.type
_entity.pdbx_description
1 polymer ?
#
loop_
_entity_poly.entity_id
_entity_poly.type
_entity_poly.pdbx_seq_one_letter_code
_entity_poly.pdbx_strand_id
1 'polypeptide(L)'
;MSNPSPSNPQPLSPEEFERNLLEKEYFFLQTTIEDYNKQIWVIKALGITGTGAVLALMIQQKSNAIALIGCVIPLFFWILESQWKHFQHGFYPRVAEIESILRQDCGFRSPAICGSWLNTFKRPVIPKRQGFLWDGLLNPSVYTSYVLEIGFLLLLFVVPPSLWK
;
A
#
# COMPACT_ATOMS: atom_id res chain seq x y z
N MET A 1 17.84 2.02 60.11
CA MET A 1 17.96 2.34 58.67
C MET A 1 16.80 1.65 57.97
N SER A 2 15.68 2.36 57.78
CA SER A 2 14.49 1.86 57.10
C SER A 2 14.63 2.10 55.60
N ASN A 3 14.63 1.02 54.81
CA ASN A 3 14.59 1.10 53.35
C ASN A 3 13.29 1.80 52.90
N PRO A 4 13.34 2.69 51.88
CA PRO A 4 12.12 3.25 51.32
C PRO A 4 11.34 2.15 50.57
N SER A 5 10.04 2.09 50.87
CA SER A 5 9.02 1.23 50.26
C SER A 5 8.95 1.47 48.74
N PRO A 6 8.56 0.48 47.91
CA PRO A 6 8.48 0.66 46.47
C PRO A 6 7.41 1.70 46.18
N SER A 7 7.85 2.85 45.67
CA SER A 7 7.01 3.97 45.28
C SER A 7 5.90 3.48 44.35
N ASN A 8 4.64 3.62 44.77
CA ASN A 8 3.49 3.54 43.87
C ASN A 8 3.77 4.45 42.66
N PRO A 9 3.48 4.00 41.42
CA PRO A 9 3.62 4.86 40.25
C PRO A 9 2.79 6.13 40.47
N GLN A 10 3.44 7.29 40.46
CA GLN A 10 2.72 8.57 40.41
C GLN A 10 1.84 8.56 39.16
N PRO A 11 0.59 9.06 39.24
CA PRO A 11 -0.24 9.21 38.05
C PRO A 11 0.48 10.14 37.07
N LEU A 12 0.65 9.67 35.84
CA LEU A 12 1.20 10.45 34.73
C LEU A 12 0.45 11.79 34.62
N SER A 13 1.18 12.85 34.32
CA SER A 13 0.52 14.13 33.99
C SER A 13 -0.41 13.93 32.77
N PRO A 14 -1.50 14.71 32.65
CA PRO A 14 -2.41 14.60 31.50
C PRO A 14 -1.69 14.70 30.15
N GLU A 15 -0.69 15.58 30.05
CA GLU A 15 0.14 15.77 28.86
C GLU A 15 0.97 14.51 28.53
N GLU A 16 1.60 13.88 29.53
CA GLU A 16 2.33 12.63 29.33
C GLU A 16 1.40 11.47 28.96
N PHE A 17 0.18 11.45 29.50
CA PHE A 17 -0.83 10.44 29.14
C PHE A 17 -1.27 10.58 27.68
N GLU A 18 -1.62 11.79 27.24
CA GLU A 18 -2.01 12.08 25.86
C GLU A 18 -0.87 11.76 24.88
N ARG A 19 0.36 12.13 25.23
CA ARG A 19 1.54 11.79 24.43
C ARG A 19 1.74 10.29 24.28
N ASN A 20 1.60 9.53 25.37
CA ASN A 20 1.69 8.07 25.32
C ASN A 20 0.58 7.46 24.44
N LEU A 21 -0.61 8.06 24.42
CA LEU A 21 -1.70 7.61 23.56
C LEU A 21 -1.39 7.88 22.08
N LEU A 22 -0.88 9.07 21.74
CA LEU A 22 -0.48 9.43 20.38
C LEU A 22 0.67 8.57 19.87
N GLU A 23 1.64 8.25 20.72
CA GLU A 23 2.74 7.35 20.35
C GLU A 23 2.23 5.93 20.02
N LYS A 24 1.32 5.40 20.84
CA LYS A 24 0.68 4.10 20.59
C LYS A 24 -0.14 4.12 19.29
N GLU A 25 -0.90 5.18 19.07
CA GLU A 25 -1.66 5.37 17.84
C GLU A 25 -0.72 5.42 16.62
N TYR A 26 0.39 6.16 16.71
CA TYR A 26 1.39 6.26 15.64
C TYR A 26 1.93 4.89 15.23
N PHE A 27 2.43 4.10 16.18
CA PHE A 27 2.98 2.78 15.88
C PHE A 27 1.93 1.80 15.40
N PHE A 28 0.70 1.88 15.91
CA PHE A 28 -0.43 1.09 15.40
C PHE A 28 -0.71 1.43 13.93
N LEU A 29 -0.83 2.72 13.59
CA LEU A 29 -1.08 3.17 12.22
C LEU A 29 0.06 2.75 11.27
N GLN A 30 1.31 2.93 11.71
CA GLN A 30 2.47 2.56 10.91
C GLN A 30 2.52 1.05 10.62
N THR A 31 2.27 0.22 11.64
CA THR A 31 2.17 -1.24 11.50
C THR A 31 1.05 -1.62 10.54
N THR A 32 -0.11 -0.99 10.70
CA THR A 32 -1.28 -1.24 9.83
C THR A 32 -0.97 -0.89 8.36
N ILE A 33 -0.32 0.25 8.10
CA ILE A 33 0.11 0.67 6.76
C ILE A 33 1.10 -0.33 6.16
N GLU A 34 2.02 -0.86 6.97
CA GLU A 34 2.98 -1.87 6.52
C GLU A 34 2.30 -3.19 6.16
N ASP A 35 1.31 -3.62 6.93
CA ASP A 35 0.56 -4.84 6.63
C ASP A 35 -0.25 -4.71 5.34
N TYR A 36 -0.82 -3.54 5.05
CA TYR A 36 -1.41 -3.27 3.74
C TYR A 36 -0.38 -3.37 2.60
N ASN A 37 0.84 -2.86 2.79
CA ASN A 37 1.90 -3.03 1.80
C ASN A 37 2.22 -4.52 1.57
N LYS A 38 2.31 -5.33 2.63
CA LYS A 38 2.53 -6.79 2.51
C LYS A 38 1.42 -7.45 1.69
N GLN A 39 0.15 -7.11 1.95
CA GLN A 39 -0.98 -7.64 1.18
C GLN A 39 -0.91 -7.23 -0.30
N ILE A 40 -0.56 -5.98 -0.60
CA ILE A 40 -0.36 -5.49 -1.98
C ILE A 40 0.74 -6.29 -2.70
N TRP A 41 1.85 -6.62 -2.03
CA TRP A 41 2.90 -7.47 -2.61
C TRP A 41 2.40 -8.88 -2.93
N VAL A 42 1.61 -9.48 -2.05
CA VAL A 42 0.98 -10.79 -2.29
C VAL A 42 0.07 -10.75 -3.52
N ILE A 43 -0.74 -9.70 -3.63
CA ILE A 43 -1.64 -9.47 -4.78
C ILE A 43 -0.86 -9.42 -6.09
N LYS A 44 0.23 -8.65 -6.14
CA LYS A 44 1.08 -8.57 -7.33
C LYS A 44 1.72 -9.92 -7.68
N ALA A 45 2.19 -10.67 -6.68
CA ALA A 45 2.78 -11.99 -6.90
C ALA A 45 1.75 -12.99 -7.48
N LEU A 46 0.52 -12.98 -6.96
CA LEU A 46 -0.57 -13.80 -7.48
C LEU A 46 -1.00 -13.37 -8.88
N GLY A 47 -1.02 -12.06 -9.18
CA GLY A 47 -1.29 -11.53 -10.52
C GLY A 47 -0.30 -12.06 -11.55
N ILE A 48 1.01 -11.91 -11.28
CA ILE A 48 2.08 -12.43 -12.14
C ILE A 48 1.95 -13.95 -12.35
N THR A 49 1.63 -14.69 -11.29
CA THR A 49 1.42 -16.14 -11.36
C THR A 49 0.22 -16.50 -12.24
N GLY A 50 -0.89 -15.77 -12.10
CA GLY A 50 -2.09 -15.94 -12.94
C GLY A 50 -1.81 -15.69 -14.42
N THR A 51 -1.09 -14.63 -14.74
CA THR A 51 -0.67 -14.32 -16.12
C THR A 51 0.32 -15.34 -16.67
N GLY A 52 1.24 -15.85 -15.84
CA GLY A 52 2.10 -16.97 -16.20
C GLY A 52 1.31 -18.25 -16.54
N ALA A 53 0.25 -18.55 -15.79
CA ALA A 53 -0.63 -19.68 -16.08
C ALA A 53 -1.40 -19.49 -17.40
N VAL A 54 -1.91 -18.29 -17.68
CA VAL A 54 -2.53 -17.95 -18.98
C VAL A 54 -1.55 -18.19 -20.12
N LEU A 55 -0.31 -17.72 -19.98
CA LEU A 55 0.73 -17.91 -20.99
C LEU A 55 1.02 -19.40 -21.23
N ALA A 56 1.16 -20.19 -20.16
CA ALA A 56 1.38 -21.63 -20.26
C ALA A 56 0.21 -22.35 -20.98
N LEU A 57 -1.04 -22.01 -20.63
CA LEU A 57 -2.23 -22.58 -21.28
C LEU A 57 -2.33 -22.18 -22.75
N MET A 58 -2.01 -20.94 -23.08
CA MET A 58 -2.01 -20.45 -24.46
C MET A 58 -1.00 -21.23 -25.33
N ILE A 59 0.20 -21.50 -24.81
CA ILE A 59 1.22 -22.30 -25.49
C ILE A 59 0.75 -23.76 -25.67
N GLN A 60 0.17 -24.37 -24.62
CA GLN A 60 -0.30 -25.76 -24.67
C GLN A 60 -1.46 -25.95 -25.67
N GLN A 61 -2.42 -25.03 -25.68
CA GLN A 61 -3.63 -25.11 -26.50
C GLN A 61 -3.45 -24.47 -27.89
N LYS A 62 -2.32 -23.78 -28.13
CA LYS A 62 -2.02 -23.04 -29.38
C LYS A 62 -3.15 -22.08 -29.78
N SER A 63 -3.84 -21.51 -28.80
CA SER A 63 -5.01 -20.67 -29.00
C SER A 63 -4.82 -19.30 -28.37
N ASN A 64 -4.65 -18.30 -29.22
CA ASN A 64 -4.50 -16.91 -28.82
C ASN A 64 -5.73 -16.36 -28.07
N ALA A 65 -6.92 -16.93 -28.29
CA ALA A 65 -8.14 -16.52 -27.61
C ALA A 65 -8.04 -16.63 -26.07
N ILE A 66 -7.16 -17.50 -25.58
CA ILE A 66 -6.85 -17.64 -24.15
C ILE A 66 -6.22 -16.36 -23.59
N ALA A 67 -5.40 -15.65 -24.37
CA ALA A 67 -4.82 -14.37 -23.93
C ALA A 67 -5.88 -13.28 -23.75
N LEU A 68 -6.89 -13.25 -24.63
CA LEU A 68 -8.01 -12.30 -24.52
C LEU A 68 -8.84 -12.57 -23.25
N ILE A 69 -9.18 -13.84 -23.00
CA ILE A 69 -9.87 -14.25 -21.77
C ILE A 69 -8.98 -13.96 -20.55
N GLY A 70 -7.68 -14.18 -20.68
CA GLY A 70 -6.68 -13.94 -19.65
C GLY A 70 -6.61 -12.48 -19.18
N CYS A 71 -6.99 -11.51 -20.00
CA CYS A 71 -7.05 -10.08 -19.63
C CYS A 71 -8.01 -9.81 -18.45
N VAL A 72 -8.95 -10.72 -18.18
CA VAL A 72 -9.87 -10.61 -17.04
C VAL A 72 -9.13 -10.72 -15.70
N ILE A 73 -8.05 -11.51 -15.64
CA ILE A 73 -7.26 -11.73 -14.41
C ILE A 73 -6.63 -10.42 -13.91
N PRO A 74 -5.80 -9.70 -14.69
CA PRO A 74 -5.23 -8.44 -14.23
C PRO A 74 -6.28 -7.36 -13.96
N LEU A 75 -7.45 -7.38 -14.60
CA LEU A 75 -8.55 -6.46 -14.27
C LEU A 75 -9.08 -6.68 -12.85
N PHE A 76 -9.29 -7.93 -12.43
CA PHE A 76 -9.72 -8.22 -11.05
C PHE A 76 -8.66 -7.84 -10.04
N PHE A 77 -7.39 -8.16 -10.31
CA PHE A 77 -6.29 -7.77 -9.43
C PHE A 77 -6.10 -6.26 -9.36
N TRP A 78 -6.32 -5.53 -10.45
CA TRP A 78 -6.32 -4.07 -10.44
C TRP A 78 -7.38 -3.51 -9.48
N ILE A 79 -8.62 -3.98 -9.57
CA ILE A 79 -9.69 -3.54 -8.66
C ILE A 79 -9.32 -3.85 -7.21
N LEU A 80 -8.84 -5.07 -6.96
CA LEU A 80 -8.50 -5.52 -5.61
C LEU A 80 -7.34 -4.70 -5.03
N GLU A 81 -6.22 -4.54 -5.75
CA GLU A 81 -5.11 -3.68 -5.32
C GLU A 81 -5.56 -2.23 -5.09
N SER A 82 -6.46 -1.71 -5.93
CA SER A 82 -7.01 -0.36 -5.78
C SER A 82 -7.77 -0.19 -4.45
N GLN A 83 -8.53 -1.20 -4.02
CA GLN A 83 -9.24 -1.19 -2.74
C GLN A 83 -8.25 -1.15 -1.57
N TRP A 84 -7.25 -2.01 -1.59
CA TRP A 84 -6.20 -2.03 -0.56
C TRP A 84 -5.40 -0.73 -0.52
N LYS A 85 -5.07 -0.16 -1.69
CA LYS A 85 -4.37 1.12 -1.79
C LYS A 85 -5.20 2.29 -1.27
N HIS A 86 -6.51 2.27 -1.53
CA HIS A 86 -7.42 3.28 -1.00
C HIS A 86 -7.52 3.20 0.52
N PHE A 87 -7.68 2.00 1.09
CA PHE A 87 -7.68 1.81 2.54
C PHE A 87 -6.37 2.25 3.18
N GLN A 88 -5.23 1.91 2.57
CA GLN A 88 -3.91 2.37 3.00
C GLN A 88 -3.83 3.91 3.04
N HIS A 89 -4.30 4.60 1.99
CA HIS A 89 -4.28 6.06 1.95
C HIS A 89 -5.17 6.71 2.99
N GLY A 90 -6.22 6.03 3.45
CA GLY A 90 -7.10 6.51 4.51
C GLY A 90 -6.40 6.84 5.84
N PHE A 91 -5.25 6.21 6.11
CA PHE A 91 -4.48 6.38 7.35
C PHE A 91 -3.43 7.50 7.29
N TYR A 92 -2.92 7.84 6.10
CA TYR A 92 -1.86 8.86 5.97
C TYR A 92 -2.21 10.25 6.52
N PRO A 93 -3.46 10.77 6.39
CA PRO A 93 -3.82 12.06 7.00
C PRO A 93 -3.60 12.08 8.51
N ARG A 94 -3.99 11.00 9.19
CA ARG A 94 -3.86 10.90 10.65
C ARG A 94 -2.40 10.74 11.08
N VAL A 95 -1.61 9.97 10.34
CA VAL A 95 -0.16 9.86 10.58
C VAL A 95 0.51 11.22 10.42
N ALA A 96 0.19 11.97 9.37
CA ALA A 96 0.76 13.30 9.15
C ALA A 96 0.39 14.30 10.25
N GLU A 97 -0.83 14.24 10.78
CA GLU A 97 -1.28 15.03 11.92
C GLU A 97 -0.48 14.71 13.18
N ILE A 98 -0.34 13.43 13.53
CA ILE A 98 0.45 12.99 14.69
C ILE A 98 1.92 13.42 14.55
N GLU A 99 2.53 13.22 13.38
CA GLU A 99 3.92 13.66 13.15
C GLU A 99 4.08 15.19 13.29
N SER A 100 3.06 15.97 12.91
CA SER A 100 3.07 17.42 13.11
C SER A 100 3.04 17.80 14.59
N ILE A 101 2.16 17.17 15.38
CA ILE A 101 2.03 17.39 16.83
C ILE A 101 3.34 17.04 17.53
N LEU A 102 3.87 15.83 17.29
CA LEU A 102 5.12 15.37 17.90
C LEU A 102 6.32 16.26 17.55
N ARG A 103 6.35 16.81 16.34
CA ARG A 103 7.43 17.72 15.90
C ARG A 103 7.35 19.09 16.56
N GLN A 104 6.15 19.62 16.76
CA GLN A 104 5.93 20.92 17.40
C GLN A 104 6.19 20.85 18.91
N ASP A 105 5.68 19.81 19.58
CA ASP A 105 5.67 19.75 21.04
C ASP A 105 6.96 19.19 21.63
N CYS A 106 7.63 18.27 20.93
CA CYS A 106 8.78 17.56 21.49
C CYS A 106 10.13 17.96 20.90
N GLY A 107 10.16 18.83 19.88
CA GLY A 107 11.39 19.25 19.20
C GLY A 107 12.17 18.13 18.51
N PHE A 108 11.62 16.91 18.46
CA PHE A 108 12.27 15.78 17.82
C PHE A 108 12.19 15.90 16.30
N ARG A 109 13.30 15.55 15.62
CA ARG A 109 13.32 15.34 14.16
C ARG A 109 12.65 14.02 13.74
N SER A 110 12.28 13.16 14.69
CA SER A 110 11.88 11.76 14.49
C SER A 110 10.84 11.35 15.55
N PRO A 111 9.87 10.46 15.23
CA PRO A 111 9.71 9.73 13.98
C PRO A 111 8.84 10.51 12.98
N ALA A 112 9.48 11.02 11.93
CA ALA A 112 8.81 11.63 10.78
C ALA A 112 8.89 10.66 9.59
N ILE A 113 8.49 9.40 9.78
CA ILE A 113 8.66 8.35 8.76
C ILE A 113 7.81 8.69 7.52
N CYS A 114 6.54 9.04 7.72
CA CYS A 114 5.65 9.40 6.61
C CYS A 114 6.13 10.70 5.95
N GLY A 115 6.39 11.74 6.74
CA GLY A 115 6.88 13.04 6.24
C GLY A 115 8.23 12.95 5.53
N SER A 116 9.20 12.18 6.05
CA SER A 116 10.50 11.98 5.41
C SER A 116 10.38 11.24 4.08
N TRP A 117 9.51 10.25 4.00
CA TRP A 117 9.24 9.51 2.76
C TRP A 117 8.60 10.43 1.72
N LEU A 118 7.54 11.17 2.09
CA LEU A 118 6.88 12.12 1.19
C LEU A 118 7.86 13.18 0.66
N ASN A 119 8.70 13.74 1.53
CA ASN A 119 9.72 14.71 1.16
C ASN A 119 10.76 14.14 0.18
N THR A 120 11.25 12.92 0.44
CA THR A 120 12.23 12.23 -0.42
C THR A 120 11.67 12.01 -1.83
N PHE A 121 10.38 11.65 -1.93
CA PHE A 121 9.72 11.40 -3.20
C PHE A 121 9.02 12.65 -3.78
N LYS A 122 9.22 13.84 -3.21
CA LYS A 122 8.59 15.11 -3.61
C LYS A 122 7.06 14.99 -3.75
N ARG A 123 6.43 14.18 -2.91
CA ARG A 123 4.98 13.98 -2.89
C ARG A 123 4.32 15.07 -2.04
N PRO A 124 3.10 15.51 -2.40
CA PRO A 124 2.39 16.50 -1.60
C PRO A 124 2.16 15.99 -0.17
N VAL A 125 2.47 16.84 0.81
CA VAL A 125 2.37 16.54 2.26
C VAL A 125 0.91 16.49 2.74
N ILE A 126 -0.03 16.95 1.91
CA ILE A 126 -1.47 16.93 2.21
C ILE A 126 -2.09 15.72 1.51
N PRO A 127 -2.28 14.59 2.20
CA PRO A 127 -3.17 13.54 1.72
C PRO A 127 -4.59 14.09 1.79
N LYS A 128 -5.02 14.81 0.74
CA LYS A 128 -6.46 15.03 0.53
C LYS A 128 -7.04 13.64 0.34
N ARG A 129 -8.04 13.26 1.15
CA ARG A 129 -8.86 12.09 0.88
C ARG A 129 -9.50 12.30 -0.48
N GLN A 130 -8.97 11.67 -1.51
CA GLN A 130 -9.64 11.63 -2.79
C GLN A 130 -10.51 10.37 -2.78
N GLY A 131 -11.62 10.39 -3.51
CA GLY A 131 -12.48 9.21 -3.58
C GLY A 131 -11.70 7.99 -4.08
N PHE A 132 -12.28 6.80 -3.90
CA PHE A 132 -11.73 5.52 -4.34
C PHE A 132 -11.18 5.55 -5.78
N LEU A 133 -11.83 6.29 -6.68
CA LEU A 133 -11.40 6.43 -8.08
C LEU A 133 -9.98 6.99 -8.22
N TRP A 134 -9.62 8.03 -7.46
CA TRP A 134 -8.34 8.70 -7.61
C TRP A 134 -7.24 8.07 -6.74
N ASP A 135 -7.57 7.76 -5.48
CA ASP A 135 -6.59 7.23 -4.53
C ASP A 135 -6.28 5.73 -4.76
N GLY A 136 -7.25 5.00 -5.32
CA GLY A 136 -7.14 3.58 -5.66
C GLY A 136 -6.97 3.36 -7.15
N LEU A 137 -8.06 3.49 -7.91
CA LEU A 137 -8.16 2.98 -9.28
C LEU A 137 -7.19 3.66 -10.26
N LEU A 138 -7.14 4.99 -10.23
CA LEU A 138 -6.30 5.82 -11.09
C LEU A 138 -4.94 6.16 -10.45
N ASN A 139 -4.57 5.47 -9.38
CA ASN A 139 -3.27 5.67 -8.76
C ASN A 139 -2.16 5.20 -9.72
N PRO A 140 -1.19 6.07 -10.11
CA PRO A 140 -0.12 5.70 -11.03
C PRO A 140 0.70 4.50 -10.58
N SER A 141 0.88 4.32 -9.26
CA SER A 141 1.61 3.17 -8.73
C SER A 141 0.84 1.84 -8.84
N VAL A 142 -0.48 1.90 -9.06
CA VAL A 142 -1.36 0.74 -9.19
C VAL A 142 -1.62 0.45 -10.68
N TYR A 143 -2.23 1.39 -11.43
CA TYR A 143 -2.70 1.09 -12.77
C TYR A 143 -1.57 0.77 -13.77
N THR A 144 -0.37 1.32 -13.56
CA THR A 144 0.74 1.16 -14.52
C THR A 144 1.09 -0.32 -14.72
N SER A 145 1.17 -1.12 -13.66
CA SER A 145 1.49 -2.56 -13.81
C SER A 145 0.40 -3.31 -14.57
N TYR A 146 -0.87 -3.01 -14.29
CA TYR A 146 -2.01 -3.71 -14.91
C TYR A 146 -2.22 -3.31 -16.36
N VAL A 147 -2.04 -2.03 -16.71
CA VAL A 147 -2.10 -1.58 -18.11
C VAL A 147 -1.00 -2.24 -18.95
N LEU A 148 0.21 -2.37 -18.40
CA LEU A 148 1.30 -3.06 -19.08
C LEU A 148 1.01 -4.56 -19.25
N GLU A 149 0.49 -5.22 -18.22
CA GLU A 149 0.13 -6.64 -18.25
C GLU A 149 -1.00 -6.94 -19.23
N ILE A 150 -2.06 -6.13 -19.24
CA ILE A 150 -3.16 -6.22 -20.21
C ILE A 150 -2.64 -5.94 -21.62
N GLY A 151 -1.83 -4.89 -21.79
CA GLY A 151 -1.23 -4.56 -23.09
C GLY A 151 -0.36 -5.69 -23.63
N PHE A 152 0.39 -6.36 -22.76
CA PHE A 152 1.18 -7.55 -23.09
C PHE A 152 0.27 -8.69 -23.59
N LEU A 153 -0.79 -9.04 -22.84
CA LEU A 153 -1.72 -10.10 -23.24
C LEU A 153 -2.46 -9.79 -24.55
N LEU A 154 -2.86 -8.53 -24.77
CA LEU A 154 -3.47 -8.09 -26.02
C LEU A 154 -2.49 -8.17 -27.19
N LEU A 155 -1.21 -7.87 -26.98
CA LEU A 155 -0.18 -8.08 -27.99
C LEU A 155 -0.07 -9.55 -28.35
N LEU A 156 -0.04 -10.46 -27.36
CA LEU A 156 0.00 -11.90 -27.61
C LEU A 156 -1.22 -12.42 -28.37
N PHE A 157 -2.40 -11.86 -28.11
CA PHE A 157 -3.62 -12.21 -28.85
C PHE A 157 -3.48 -11.95 -30.37
N VAL A 158 -2.83 -10.85 -30.75
CA VAL A 158 -2.65 -10.46 -32.16
C VAL A 158 -1.50 -11.22 -32.84
N VAL A 159 -0.50 -11.71 -32.10
CA VAL A 159 0.65 -12.44 -32.66
C VAL A 159 0.22 -13.83 -33.15
N PRO A 160 0.34 -14.15 -34.46
CA PRO A 160 -0.17 -15.41 -34.99
C PRO A 160 0.46 -16.65 -34.32
N PRO A 161 -0.32 -17.73 -34.07
CA PRO A 161 0.15 -18.94 -33.39
C PRO A 161 1.34 -19.63 -34.08
N SER A 162 1.54 -19.39 -35.38
CA SER A 162 2.63 -19.97 -36.18
C SER A 162 4.03 -19.48 -35.80
N LEU A 163 4.12 -18.37 -35.05
CA LEU A 163 5.39 -17.84 -34.52
C LEU A 163 5.81 -18.51 -33.20
N TRP A 164 4.91 -19.28 -32.58
CA TRP A 164 5.11 -19.99 -31.33
C TRP A 164 5.51 -21.44 -31.65
N LYS A 165 6.74 -21.62 -32.17
CA LYS A 165 7.30 -22.95 -32.44
C LYS A 165 7.87 -23.59 -31.17
#